data_AF-A0A2E6I0X2-F1
#
_entry.id   AF-A0A2E6I0X2-F1
#
_cell.length_a   1.000
_cell.length_b   1.000
_cell.length_c   1.000
_cell.angle_alpha   90.00
_cell.angle_beta   90.00
_cell.angle_gamma   90.00
#
_symmetry.space_group_name_H-M   'P 1'
#
loop_
_entity.id
_entity.type
_entity.pdbx_description
1 polymer ?
#
loop_
_entity_poly.entity_id
_entity_poly.type
_entity_poly.pdbx_seq_one_letter_code
_entity_poly.pdbx_strand_id
1 'polypeptide(L)' 'MAEESGAWMTPNEVGERLGRRKAKDVFDDLIYNRKTHRELLDFVIESSGCNEYSAEDYLREIVKPET' A
#
# COMPACT_ATOMS: atom_id res chain seq x y z
N MET A 1 15.98 -8.97 16.25
CA MET A 1 14.81 -9.57 15.58
C MET A 1 13.62 -8.65 15.85
N ALA A 2 13.17 -7.76 14.97
CA ALA A 2 13.14 -7.79 13.51
C ALA A 2 13.98 -6.67 12.86
N GLU A 3 14.83 -7.08 11.92
CA GLU A 3 15.65 -6.22 11.08
C GLU A 3 14.93 -6.07 9.75
N GLU A 4 13.86 -5.29 9.71
CA GLU A 4 13.35 -4.71 8.46
C GLU A 4 12.45 -3.52 8.81
N SER A 5 13.07 -2.46 9.34
CA SER A 5 12.40 -1.16 9.41
C SER A 5 12.30 -0.63 7.98
N GLY A 6 11.23 -1.00 7.28
CA GLY A 6 10.92 -0.44 5.97
C GLY A 6 10.97 1.09 6.00
N ALA A 7 11.24 1.70 4.85
CA ALA A 7 11.39 3.15 4.78
C ALA A 7 10.08 3.85 5.21
N TRP A 8 10.20 4.92 6.01
CA TRP A 8 9.08 5.84 6.22
C TRP A 8 8.83 6.58 4.93
N MET A 9 7.66 6.37 4.35
CA MET A 9 7.25 6.94 3.06
C MET A 9 5.85 7.52 3.17
N THR A 10 5.62 8.58 2.40
CA THR A 10 4.26 9.11 2.21
C THR A 10 3.45 8.19 1.28
N PRO A 11 2.11 8.19 1.38
CA PRO A 11 1.25 7.46 0.45
C PRO A 11 1.56 7.73 -1.03
N ASN A 12 1.85 8.98 -1.37
CA ASN A 12 2.22 9.36 -2.73
C ASN A 12 3.51 8.66 -3.18
N GLU A 13 4.56 8.66 -2.34
CA GLU A 13 5.82 7.97 -2.62
C GLU A 13 5.65 6.44 -2.72
N VAL A 14 4.78 5.86 -1.87
CA VAL A 14 4.41 4.44 -1.94
C VAL A 14 3.75 4.14 -3.28
N GLY A 15 2.78 4.96 -3.70
CA GLY A 15 2.11 4.85 -5.00
C GLY A 15 3.05 5.02 -6.19
N GLU A 16 4.01 5.95 -6.10
CA GLU A 16 5.04 6.14 -7.12
C GLU A 16 5.97 4.93 -7.25
N ARG A 17 6.38 4.33 -6.12
CA ARG A 17 7.21 3.11 -6.12
C ARG A 17 6.48 1.87 -6.60
N LEU A 18 5.23 1.67 -6.18
CA LEU A 18 4.37 0.60 -6.69
C LEU A 18 4.12 0.75 -8.20
N GLY A 19 4.02 1.98 -8.65
CA GLY A 19 3.67 2.33 -10.02
C GLY A 19 2.18 2.16 -10.31
N ARG A 20 1.71 2.89 -11.33
CA ARG A 20 0.27 3.01 -11.66
C ARG A 20 -0.47 1.68 -11.85
N ARG A 21 0.21 0.65 -12.36
CA ARG A 21 -0.41 -0.65 -12.63
C ARG A 21 -0.70 -1.43 -11.33
N LYS A 22 0.29 -1.54 -10.45
CA LYS A 22 0.12 -2.25 -9.17
C LYS A 22 -0.77 -1.45 -8.20
N ALA A 23 -0.62 -0.14 -8.18
CA ALA A 23 -1.50 0.75 -7.42
C ALA A 23 -2.98 0.54 -7.80
N LYS A 24 -3.27 0.43 -9.10
CA LYS A 24 -4.63 0.13 -9.59
C LYS A 24 -5.10 -1.27 -9.19
N ASP A 25 -4.22 -2.27 -9.23
CA ASP A 25 -4.54 -3.65 -8.83
C ASP A 25 -4.90 -3.71 -7.33
N VAL A 26 -4.10 -3.06 -6.47
CA VAL A 26 -4.36 -2.93 -5.03
C VAL A 26 -5.69 -2.22 -4.76
N PHE A 27 -5.98 -1.14 -5.48
CA PHE A 27 -7.26 -0.45 -5.37
C PHE A 27 -8.44 -1.34 -5.80
N ASP A 28 -8.33 -2.05 -6.93
CA ASP A 28 -9.35 -2.98 -7.42
C ASP A 28 -9.58 -4.10 -6.40
N ASP A 29 -8.52 -4.73 -5.91
CA ASP A 29 -8.60 -5.79 -4.90
C ASP A 29 -9.24 -5.31 -3.60
N LEU A 30 -8.97 -4.06 -3.19
CA LEU A 30 -9.53 -3.45 -1.98
C LEU A 30 -11.02 -3.10 -2.15
N ILE A 31 -11.42 -2.51 -3.29
CA ILE A 31 -12.81 -2.14 -3.58
C ILE A 31 -13.68 -3.37 -3.82
N TYR A 32 -13.18 -4.36 -4.55
CA TYR A 32 -13.89 -5.61 -4.83
C TYR A 32 -13.70 -6.66 -3.72
N ASN A 33 -12.99 -6.33 -2.65
CA ASN A 33 -12.71 -7.19 -1.50
C ASN A 33 -12.18 -8.59 -1.91
N ARG A 34 -11.29 -8.62 -2.91
CA ARG A 34 -10.71 -9.86 -3.47
C ARG A 34 -9.57 -10.41 -2.62
N LYS A 35 -8.88 -9.53 -1.90
CA LYS A 35 -7.79 -9.85 -0.98
C LYS A 35 -8.10 -9.28 0.39
N THR A 36 -7.61 -9.94 1.42
CA THR A 36 -7.73 -9.42 2.78
C THR A 36 -6.83 -8.20 2.98
N HIS A 37 -7.18 -7.33 3.92
CA HIS A 37 -6.38 -6.15 4.25
C HIS A 37 -4.90 -6.53 4.49
N ARG A 38 -4.65 -7.62 5.22
CA ARG A 38 -3.30 -8.07 5.53
C ARG A 38 -2.49 -8.50 4.30
N GLU A 39 -3.13 -9.14 3.32
CA GLU A 39 -2.47 -9.48 2.05
C GLU A 39 -2.13 -8.24 1.23
N LEU A 40 -2.98 -7.20 1.27
CA LEU A 40 -2.70 -5.93 0.59
C LEU A 40 -1.56 -5.17 1.27
N LEU A 41 -1.50 -5.17 2.61
CA LEU A 41 -0.38 -4.58 3.35
C LEU A 41 0.93 -5.27 3.01
N ASP A 42 0.97 -6.60 3.09
CA ASP A 42 2.15 -7.40 2.76
C ASP A 42 2.62 -7.12 1.33
N PHE A 43 1.69 -7.12 0.36
CA PHE A 43 1.99 -6.80 -1.03
C PHE A 43 2.57 -5.39 -1.22
N VAL A 44 2.01 -4.39 -0.53
CA VAL A 44 2.48 -3.00 -0.59
C VAL A 44 3.86 -2.86 0.03
N ILE A 45 4.09 -3.47 1.20
CA ILE A 45 5.38 -3.50 1.89
C ILE A 45 6.44 -4.16 1.01
N GLU A 46 6.17 -5.37 0.48
CA GLU A 46 7.11 -6.09 -0.40
C GLU A 46 7.38 -5.34 -1.71
N SER A 47 6.35 -4.72 -2.31
CA SER A 47 6.50 -4.02 -3.59
C SER A 47 7.18 -2.66 -3.49
N SER A 48 7.03 -1.95 -2.36
CA SER A 48 7.54 -0.58 -2.19
C SER A 48 8.71 -0.46 -1.21
N GLY A 49 8.93 -1.48 -0.38
CA GLY A 49 9.92 -1.49 0.70
C GLY A 49 9.60 -0.50 1.82
N CYS A 50 8.35 -0.06 1.95
CA CYS A 50 7.90 0.83 3.02
C CYS A 50 7.62 0.04 4.31
N ASN A 51 7.46 0.73 5.44
CA ASN A 51 7.00 0.08 6.66
C ASN A 51 5.47 -0.15 6.66
N GLU A 52 5.00 -0.93 7.63
CA GLU A 52 3.57 -1.26 7.81
C GLU A 52 2.68 -0.02 7.97
N TYR A 53 3.13 0.98 8.73
CA TYR A 53 2.37 2.23 8.91
C TYR A 53 2.20 3.00 7.59
N SER A 54 3.27 3.11 6.79
CA SER A 54 3.23 3.76 5.48
C SER A 54 2.33 2.99 4.49
N ALA A 55 2.35 1.66 4.55
CA ALA A 55 1.47 0.84 3.73
C ALA A 55 0.00 1.02 4.12
N GLU A 56 -0.30 1.05 5.43
CA GLU A 56 -1.65 1.26 5.94
C GLU A 56 -2.17 2.66 5.57
N ASP A 57 -1.33 3.68 5.72
CA ASP A 57 -1.66 5.05 5.35
C ASP A 57 -1.96 5.16 3.85
N TYR A 58 -1.17 4.49 3.00
CA TYR A 58 -1.42 4.38 1.57
C TYR A 58 -2.78 3.73 1.26
N LEU A 59 -3.07 2.57 1.84
CA LEU A 59 -4.35 1.87 1.63
C LEU A 59 -5.56 2.73 2.06
N ARG A 60 -5.41 3.52 3.13
CA ARG A 60 -6.44 4.44 3.59
C ARG A 60 -6.59 5.65 2.67
N GLU A 61 -5.51 6.13 2.08
CA GLU A 61 -5.55 7.29 1.18
C GLU A 61 -6.15 6.94 -0.18
N ILE A 62 -5.81 5.79 -0.77
CA ILE A 62 -6.32 5.40 -2.10
C ILE A 62 -7.83 5.19 -2.13
N VAL A 63 -8.46 4.90 -0.99
CA VAL A 63 -9.93 4.74 -0.87
C VAL A 63 -10.65 6.03 -0.50
N LYS A 64 -9.93 7.09 -0.13
CA LYS A 64 -10.59 8.38 0.15
C LYS A 64 -11.14 8.92 -1.17
N PRO A 65 -12.46 9.17 -1.26
CA PRO A 65 -12.99 9.91 -2.40
C PRO A 65 -12.41 11.32 -2.37
N GLU A 66 -11.76 11.74 -3.45
CA GLU A 66 -11.42 13.15 -3.67
C GLU A 66 -12.72 13.95 -3.53
N THR A 67 -12.80 14.78 -2.49
CA THR A 67 -13.95 15.66 -2.21
C THR A 67 -13.80 16.95 -3.00
#